data_AF-A0AA97NTA7-F1
#
_entry.id   AF-A0AA97NTA7-F1
#
_cell.length_a   1.000
_cell.length_b   1.000
_cell.length_c   1.000
_cell.angle_alpha   90.00
_cell.angle_beta   90.00
_cell.angle_gamma   90.00
#
_symmetry.space_group_name_H-M   'P 1'
#
loop_
_entity.id
_entity.type
_entity.pdbx_description
1 polymer ?
#
loop_
_entity_poly.entity_id
_entity_poly.type
_entity_poly.pdbx_seq_one_letter_code
_entity_poly.pdbx_strand_id
1 'polypeptide(L)'
;MASASSVAAVFGCTGLVGSNILSTLLAAKGTSGTVHTVSRRQPKAEGAKLRATVEPSTEQWAAKLAALQPPATTVYSAVGTTRAAAGGLENQRKIDHDLNVEIARAAKKAGAKTFVFISSAGTRGMLAARAPYSQMKIGVEDTIKELDFDQAVIVRPGLIMGQREESRAAEGLLQGFFSGLGRVSTAAKDFMAQDADVIARAAVAAAVQAEQGKAPSKYWILEQADIIRLGRAEWKDVYRSSTSKQTPPQRFIATSQFAPLGIPTANLPVDATISPWISSISSGVYYGWASLQLPPSHPESPSSSSCSPYVVFPMVMSIGYNPFYNNTERSAEVHILHKFTADFYDAPMRLLILGFIRDEKNYDSLEALVKDINTDCDVARTSLDRKAWVPQGGLLHPAVDVREKQGDLDGSWLVRPNDSPSA
;
A
#
# COMPACT_ATOMS: atom_id res chain seq x y z
N MET A 1 11.22 30.72 -13.44
CA MET A 1 12.37 29.84 -13.15
C MET A 1 11.86 28.41 -13.10
N ALA A 2 12.39 27.51 -13.94
CA ALA A 2 12.02 26.10 -13.88
C ALA A 2 12.40 25.54 -12.51
N SER A 3 11.45 24.94 -11.78
CA SER A 3 11.74 24.26 -10.52
C SER A 3 12.76 23.16 -10.79
N ALA A 4 13.94 23.22 -10.18
CA ALA A 4 14.94 22.17 -10.30
C ALA A 4 14.33 20.83 -9.86
N SER A 5 14.45 19.79 -10.68
CA SER A 5 14.00 18.45 -10.33
C SER A 5 14.70 17.99 -9.06
N SER A 6 13.96 17.61 -8.02
CA SER A 6 14.57 17.14 -6.76
C SER A 6 15.39 15.86 -6.98
N VAL A 7 16.42 15.64 -6.17
CA VAL A 7 17.30 14.46 -6.27
C VAL A 7 17.26 13.73 -4.93
N ALA A 8 16.83 12.48 -4.94
CA ALA A 8 16.71 11.66 -3.74
C ALA A 8 17.84 10.64 -3.64
N ALA A 9 18.31 10.35 -2.42
CA ALA A 9 19.12 9.17 -2.13
C ALA A 9 18.44 8.30 -1.07
N VAL A 10 18.35 6.99 -1.29
CA VAL A 10 17.73 6.03 -0.35
C VAL A 10 18.75 5.01 0.14
N PHE A 11 18.96 4.97 1.45
CA PHE A 11 19.75 3.96 2.15
C PHE A 11 18.83 2.95 2.85
N GLY A 12 19.20 1.68 2.81
CA GLY A 12 18.35 0.59 3.31
C GLY A 12 17.23 0.18 2.32
N CYS A 13 17.38 0.50 1.03
CA CYS A 13 16.36 0.26 -0.01
C CYS A 13 16.04 -1.22 -0.29
N THR A 14 16.81 -2.16 0.25
CA THR A 14 16.53 -3.60 0.17
C THR A 14 15.78 -4.14 1.39
N GLY A 15 15.61 -3.32 2.42
CA GLY A 15 14.84 -3.66 3.62
C GLY A 15 13.35 -3.33 3.47
N LEU A 16 12.53 -3.82 4.39
CA LEU A 16 11.07 -3.75 4.33
C LEU A 16 10.51 -2.33 4.07
N VAL A 17 10.91 -1.33 4.87
CA VAL A 17 10.43 0.05 4.68
C VAL A 17 11.17 0.74 3.53
N GLY A 18 12.49 0.54 3.42
CA GLY A 18 13.28 1.22 2.39
C GLY A 18 12.92 0.81 0.96
N SER A 19 12.51 -0.43 0.73
CA SER A 19 12.03 -0.88 -0.59
C SER A 19 10.72 -0.19 -0.96
N ASN A 20 9.82 -0.01 0.00
CA ASN A 20 8.58 0.73 -0.19
C ASN A 20 8.83 2.24 -0.43
N ILE A 21 9.81 2.85 0.26
CA ILE A 21 10.23 4.24 -0.01
C ILE A 21 10.73 4.37 -1.44
N LEU A 22 11.61 3.45 -1.86
CA LEU A 22 12.15 3.44 -3.22
C LEU A 22 11.03 3.32 -4.27
N SER A 23 10.15 2.32 -4.12
CA SER A 23 9.01 2.13 -5.04
C SER A 23 8.11 3.35 -5.09
N THR A 24 7.84 3.98 -3.93
CA THR A 24 7.01 5.19 -3.84
C THR A 24 7.63 6.36 -4.61
N LEU A 25 8.95 6.60 -4.45
CA LEU A 25 9.67 7.65 -5.16
C LEU A 25 9.73 7.43 -6.67
N LEU A 26 9.87 6.17 -7.10
CA LEU A 26 9.90 5.81 -8.53
C LEU A 26 8.52 5.98 -9.18
N ALA A 27 7.43 5.64 -8.46
CA ALA A 27 6.07 5.71 -8.96
C ALA A 27 5.47 7.13 -8.96
N ALA A 28 5.88 8.00 -8.04
CA ALA A 28 5.27 9.32 -7.88
C ALA A 28 5.62 10.27 -9.04
N LYS A 29 4.57 10.70 -9.77
CA LYS A 29 4.61 11.72 -10.82
C LYS A 29 4.62 13.10 -10.17
N GLY A 30 5.79 13.53 -9.68
CA GLY A 30 5.96 14.83 -9.01
C GLY A 30 7.12 14.85 -8.01
N THR A 31 7.62 13.68 -7.61
CA THR A 31 8.82 13.56 -6.78
C THR A 31 10.01 13.15 -7.63
N SER A 32 11.13 13.83 -7.36
CA SER A 32 12.50 13.61 -7.81
C SER A 32 12.73 13.18 -9.27
N GLY A 33 13.56 13.95 -9.99
CA GLY A 33 14.02 13.59 -11.33
C GLY A 33 14.93 12.36 -11.32
N THR A 34 15.74 12.22 -10.27
CA THR A 34 16.72 11.13 -10.10
C THR A 34 16.61 10.55 -8.69
N VAL A 35 16.65 9.23 -8.58
CA VAL A 35 16.66 8.49 -7.31
C VAL A 35 17.91 7.63 -7.25
N HIS A 36 18.86 7.99 -6.39
CA HIS A 36 20.05 7.22 -6.11
C HIS A 36 19.80 6.21 -5.00
N THR A 37 20.47 5.06 -5.08
CA THR A 37 20.55 4.13 -3.95
C THR A 37 22.00 3.72 -3.72
N VAL A 38 22.37 3.50 -2.46
CA VAL A 38 23.62 2.82 -2.09
C VAL A 38 23.23 1.68 -1.17
N SER A 39 23.48 0.45 -1.61
CA SER A 39 23.02 -0.76 -0.92
C SER A 39 23.99 -1.92 -1.10
N ARG A 40 23.97 -2.88 -0.16
CA ARG A 40 24.85 -4.06 -0.21
C ARG A 40 24.49 -5.01 -1.36
N ARG A 41 23.25 -4.91 -1.85
CA ARG A 41 22.65 -5.77 -2.89
C ARG A 41 21.84 -4.89 -3.83
N GLN A 42 21.61 -5.39 -5.04
CA GLN A 42 20.73 -4.72 -6.01
C GLN A 42 19.30 -4.57 -5.44
N PRO A 43 18.65 -3.40 -5.53
CA PRO A 43 17.24 -3.27 -5.20
C PRO A 43 16.38 -4.06 -6.18
N LYS A 44 15.23 -4.57 -5.70
CA LYS A 44 14.25 -5.28 -6.55
C LYS A 44 13.48 -4.35 -7.50
N ALA A 45 13.35 -3.07 -7.13
CA ALA A 45 12.62 -2.10 -7.93
C ALA A 45 13.47 -1.63 -9.11
N GLU A 46 12.81 -1.42 -10.25
CA GLU A 46 13.41 -0.91 -11.48
C GLU A 46 12.72 0.38 -11.91
N GLY A 47 13.40 1.21 -12.69
CA GLY A 47 12.79 2.41 -13.25
C GLY A 47 13.80 3.36 -13.90
N ALA A 48 13.36 4.12 -14.89
CA ALA A 48 14.22 5.04 -15.64
C ALA A 48 14.93 6.11 -14.78
N LYS A 49 14.30 6.49 -13.66
CA LYS A 49 14.81 7.46 -12.67
C LYS A 49 15.86 6.86 -11.71
N LEU A 50 15.97 5.53 -11.64
CA LEU A 50 16.81 4.84 -10.67
C LEU A 50 18.29 4.89 -11.10
N ARG A 51 19.16 5.20 -10.15
CA ARG A 51 20.62 5.11 -10.26
C ARG A 51 21.15 4.31 -9.07
N ALA A 52 21.14 2.98 -9.22
CA ALA A 52 21.51 2.06 -8.16
C ALA A 52 23.03 1.83 -8.10
N THR A 53 23.61 2.00 -6.90
CA THR A 53 25.01 1.66 -6.60
C THR A 53 25.03 0.48 -5.62
N VAL A 54 25.64 -0.63 -6.04
CA VAL A 54 25.89 -1.78 -5.17
C VAL A 54 27.26 -1.62 -4.53
N GLU A 55 27.28 -1.47 -3.20
CA GLU A 55 28.49 -1.33 -2.40
C GLU A 55 28.37 -2.23 -1.14
N PRO A 56 29.06 -3.39 -1.13
CA PRO A 56 28.99 -4.32 0.00
C PRO A 56 29.57 -3.76 1.31
N SER A 57 30.57 -2.88 1.23
CA SER A 57 31.24 -2.29 2.41
C SER A 57 30.51 -1.05 2.88
N THR A 58 29.88 -1.13 4.05
CA THR A 58 29.11 -0.02 4.63
C THR A 58 29.97 1.21 4.94
N GLU A 59 31.27 1.00 5.17
CA GLU A 59 32.27 2.04 5.44
C GLU A 59 32.49 2.95 4.22
N GLN A 60 32.14 2.50 3.01
CA GLN A 60 32.25 3.30 1.79
C GLN A 60 30.99 4.12 1.50
N TRP A 61 29.88 3.89 2.21
CA TRP A 61 28.59 4.46 1.85
C TRP A 61 28.55 5.98 1.95
N ALA A 62 29.20 6.56 2.97
CA ALA A 62 29.35 8.00 3.10
C ALA A 62 30.14 8.62 1.94
N ALA A 63 31.21 7.96 1.49
CA ALA A 63 31.99 8.39 0.34
C ALA A 63 31.18 8.30 -0.95
N LYS A 64 30.41 7.23 -1.15
CA LYS A 64 29.50 7.08 -2.31
C LYS A 64 28.41 8.16 -2.30
N LEU A 65 27.87 8.51 -1.13
CA LEU A 65 26.90 9.60 -0.99
C LEU A 65 27.49 10.94 -1.43
N ALA A 66 28.69 11.25 -0.95
CA ALA A 66 29.37 12.49 -1.29
C ALA A 66 29.74 12.59 -2.79
N ALA A 67 29.89 11.45 -3.46
CA ALA A 67 30.24 11.37 -4.88
C ALA A 67 29.03 11.33 -5.83
N LEU A 68 27.78 11.38 -5.34
CA LEU A 68 26.59 11.32 -6.19
C LEU A 68 26.54 12.52 -7.15
N GLN A 69 26.18 12.23 -8.40
CA GLN A 69 25.96 13.23 -9.45
C GLN A 69 24.63 12.96 -10.15
N PRO A 70 23.67 13.92 -10.11
CA PRO A 70 23.71 15.16 -9.32
C PRO A 70 23.70 14.89 -7.79
N PRO A 71 24.18 15.85 -6.95
CA PRO A 71 24.13 15.71 -5.50
C PRO A 71 22.69 15.55 -5.00
N ALA A 72 22.49 14.71 -3.99
CA ALA A 72 21.17 14.47 -3.41
C ALA A 72 20.71 15.68 -2.58
N THR A 73 19.53 16.21 -2.89
CA THR A 73 18.88 17.27 -2.12
C THR A 73 18.10 16.71 -0.93
N THR A 74 17.61 15.48 -1.06
CA THR A 74 16.82 14.78 -0.05
C THR A 74 17.39 13.39 0.19
N VAL A 75 17.69 13.03 1.44
CA VAL A 75 18.27 11.73 1.81
C VAL A 75 17.34 10.98 2.76
N TYR A 76 17.03 9.74 2.42
CA TYR A 76 16.22 8.83 3.24
C TYR A 76 17.12 7.73 3.83
N SER A 77 17.13 7.60 5.15
CA SER A 77 17.78 6.47 5.82
C SER A 77 16.75 5.55 6.47
N ALA A 78 16.60 4.35 5.90
CA ALA A 78 15.81 3.24 6.43
C ALA A 78 16.70 2.05 6.82
N VAL A 79 17.94 2.32 7.20
CA VAL A 79 18.91 1.30 7.61
C VAL A 79 18.63 0.84 9.03
N GLY A 80 18.55 -0.48 9.20
CA GLY A 80 18.45 -1.12 10.51
C GLY A 80 18.58 -2.63 10.41
N THR A 81 18.93 -3.25 11.52
CA THR A 81 19.06 -4.70 11.67
C THR A 81 18.54 -5.16 13.04
N THR A 82 18.49 -6.46 13.24
CA THR A 82 18.18 -7.05 14.54
C THR A 82 19.45 -7.56 15.19
N ARG A 83 19.47 -7.65 16.53
CA ARG A 83 20.61 -8.22 17.27
C ARG A 83 21.01 -9.60 16.75
N ALA A 84 20.02 -10.43 16.43
CA ALA A 84 20.23 -11.77 15.89
C ALA A 84 20.88 -11.72 14.50
N ALA A 85 20.31 -10.93 13.57
CA ALA A 85 20.84 -10.81 12.21
C ALA A 85 22.23 -10.14 12.15
N ALA A 86 22.54 -9.27 13.11
CA ALA A 86 23.85 -8.64 13.23
C ALA A 86 24.91 -9.56 13.88
N GLY A 87 24.50 -10.67 14.49
CA GLY A 87 25.40 -11.53 15.27
C GLY A 87 25.90 -10.90 16.57
N GLY A 88 25.16 -9.96 17.16
CA GLY A 88 25.53 -9.33 18.44
C GLY A 88 25.09 -7.87 18.57
N LEU A 89 25.14 -7.36 19.81
CA LEU A 89 24.73 -5.99 20.12
C LEU A 89 25.71 -4.95 19.54
N GLU A 90 27.01 -5.25 19.57
CA GLU A 90 28.03 -4.36 19.02
C GLU A 90 27.87 -4.18 17.50
N ASN A 91 27.67 -5.28 16.77
CA ASN A 91 27.42 -5.23 15.33
C ASN A 91 26.08 -4.58 15.00
N GLN A 92 25.05 -4.77 15.83
CA GLN A 92 23.80 -4.03 15.69
C GLN A 92 24.05 -2.53 15.86
N ARG A 93 24.86 -2.10 16.83
CA ARG A 93 25.21 -0.69 17.04
C ARG A 93 25.90 -0.08 15.82
N LYS A 94 26.86 -0.79 15.22
CA LYS A 94 27.56 -0.35 13.99
C LYS A 94 26.58 -0.02 12.86
N ILE A 95 25.46 -0.75 12.77
CA ILE A 95 24.45 -0.59 11.70
C ILE A 95 23.34 0.38 12.10
N ASP A 96 22.67 0.17 13.23
CA ASP A 96 21.49 0.93 13.66
C ASP A 96 21.83 2.32 14.20
N HIS A 97 23.08 2.55 14.64
CA HIS A 97 23.55 3.84 15.14
C HIS A 97 24.68 4.42 14.28
N ASP A 98 25.85 3.78 14.26
CA ASP A 98 27.08 4.42 13.76
C ASP A 98 26.99 4.73 12.26
N LEU A 99 26.55 3.76 11.45
CA LEU A 99 26.33 3.93 10.01
C LEU A 99 25.27 5.01 9.71
N ASN A 100 24.18 5.07 10.50
CA ASN A 100 23.15 6.08 10.32
C ASN A 100 23.68 7.50 10.63
N VAL A 101 24.49 7.64 11.69
CA VAL A 101 25.17 8.90 12.03
C VAL A 101 26.14 9.31 10.93
N GLU A 102 26.90 8.37 10.38
CA GLU A 102 27.85 8.63 9.29
C GLU A 102 27.13 9.11 8.02
N ILE A 103 26.04 8.43 7.64
CA ILE A 103 25.20 8.84 6.50
C ILE A 103 24.64 10.25 6.72
N ALA A 104 24.13 10.56 7.92
CA ALA A 104 23.60 11.88 8.23
C ALA A 104 24.68 12.98 8.13
N ARG A 105 25.87 12.75 8.70
CA ARG A 105 27.01 13.68 8.59
C ARG A 105 27.44 13.89 7.14
N ALA A 106 27.53 12.80 6.37
CA ALA A 106 27.89 12.85 4.96
C ALA A 106 26.83 13.59 4.12
N ALA A 107 25.54 13.35 4.38
CA ALA A 107 24.44 14.05 3.73
C ALA A 107 24.50 15.57 3.98
N LYS A 108 24.69 15.98 5.24
CA LYS A 108 24.80 17.41 5.60
C LYS A 108 26.00 18.05 4.91
N LYS A 109 27.17 17.37 4.93
CA LYS A 109 28.40 17.84 4.26
C LYS A 109 28.24 17.93 2.74
N ALA A 110 27.48 17.02 2.13
CA ALA A 110 27.19 17.02 0.70
C ALA A 110 26.12 18.07 0.29
N GLY A 111 25.56 18.82 1.25
CA GLY A 111 24.59 19.88 0.98
C GLY A 111 23.14 19.39 0.86
N ALA A 112 22.82 18.19 1.35
CA ALA A 112 21.43 17.75 1.43
C ALA A 112 20.63 18.72 2.32
N LYS A 113 19.48 19.16 1.83
CA LYS A 113 18.58 20.08 2.53
C LYS A 113 17.66 19.32 3.47
N THR A 114 17.12 18.20 2.99
CA THR A 114 16.15 17.38 3.71
C THR A 114 16.77 16.04 4.09
N PHE A 115 16.73 15.67 5.37
CA PHE A 115 17.11 14.35 5.85
C PHE A 115 15.92 13.65 6.51
N VAL A 116 15.58 12.45 6.03
CA VAL A 116 14.46 11.65 6.52
C VAL A 116 15.00 10.38 7.16
N PHE A 117 14.68 10.16 8.44
CA PHE A 117 15.14 9.01 9.19
C PHE A 117 13.98 8.16 9.68
N ILE A 118 14.03 6.85 9.41
CA ILE A 118 13.09 5.87 9.94
C ILE A 118 13.59 5.39 11.32
N SER A 119 13.02 6.00 12.35
CA SER A 119 13.29 5.71 13.75
C SER A 119 12.29 4.67 14.31
N SER A 120 11.89 4.80 15.58
CA SER A 120 10.92 3.97 16.27
C SER A 120 10.16 4.77 17.33
N ALA A 121 8.87 4.50 17.46
CA ALA A 121 8.04 4.98 18.55
C ALA A 121 8.50 4.43 19.91
N GLY A 122 8.12 5.12 20.99
CA GLY A 122 8.27 4.63 22.36
C GLY A 122 9.70 4.56 22.90
N THR A 123 10.72 4.93 22.11
CA THR A 123 12.13 4.83 22.52
C THR A 123 12.49 5.75 23.68
N ARG A 124 11.85 6.92 23.79
CA ARG A 124 12.13 7.93 24.82
C ARG A 124 11.33 7.78 26.13
N GLY A 125 10.56 6.70 26.31
CA GLY A 125 9.89 6.42 27.58
C GLY A 125 10.89 6.14 28.72
N MET A 126 10.54 6.43 29.98
CA MET A 126 11.48 6.36 31.13
C MET A 126 12.27 5.05 31.23
N LEU A 127 11.61 3.91 31.03
CA LEU A 127 12.25 2.59 31.02
C LEU A 127 12.85 2.25 29.64
N ALA A 128 12.15 2.60 28.56
CA ALA A 128 12.56 2.30 27.20
C ALA A 128 13.87 3.02 26.81
N ALA A 129 14.09 4.24 27.28
CA ALA A 129 15.27 5.06 26.96
C ALA A 129 16.60 4.45 27.45
N ARG A 130 16.53 3.51 28.40
CA ARG A 130 17.69 2.77 28.91
C ARG A 130 17.97 1.48 28.12
N ALA A 131 17.05 1.05 27.26
CA ALA A 131 17.24 -0.14 26.44
C ALA A 131 18.26 0.12 25.31
N PRO A 132 19.17 -0.83 25.00
CA PRO A 132 20.20 -0.60 23.99
C PRO A 132 19.67 -0.18 22.61
N TYR A 133 18.57 -0.77 22.15
CA TYR A 133 17.93 -0.41 20.88
C TYR A 133 17.44 1.05 20.88
N SER A 134 16.78 1.47 21.97
CA SER A 134 16.31 2.85 22.10
C SER A 134 17.46 3.83 22.14
N GLN A 135 18.54 3.52 22.85
CA GLN A 135 19.74 4.37 22.89
C GLN A 135 20.36 4.56 21.51
N MET A 136 20.37 3.51 20.67
CA MET A 136 20.82 3.62 19.28
C MET A 136 19.93 4.58 18.48
N LYS A 137 18.60 4.41 18.52
CA LYS A 137 17.68 5.27 17.77
C LYS A 137 17.68 6.71 18.28
N ILE A 138 17.69 6.92 19.61
CA ILE A 138 17.79 8.23 20.23
C ILE A 138 19.09 8.92 19.85
N GLY A 139 20.23 8.23 19.91
CA GLY A 139 21.52 8.81 19.54
C GLY A 139 21.59 9.28 18.09
N VAL A 140 20.97 8.54 17.17
CA VAL A 140 20.84 8.97 15.76
C VAL A 140 19.93 10.20 15.65
N GLU A 141 18.78 10.19 16.30
CA GLU A 141 17.85 11.33 16.30
C GLU A 141 18.50 12.61 16.86
N ASP A 142 19.19 12.50 18.00
CA ASP A 142 19.90 13.62 18.64
C ASP A 142 21.00 14.14 17.71
N THR A 143 21.76 13.25 17.07
CA THR A 143 22.78 13.65 16.08
C THR A 143 22.15 14.39 14.89
N ILE A 144 21.04 13.90 14.34
CA ILE A 144 20.34 14.57 13.22
C ILE A 144 19.85 15.96 13.65
N LYS A 145 19.36 16.09 14.88
CA LYS A 145 18.94 17.38 15.45
C LYS A 145 20.11 18.35 15.57
N GLU A 146 21.27 17.89 16.03
CA GLU A 146 22.49 18.69 16.16
C GLU A 146 23.07 19.14 14.81
N LEU A 147 22.92 18.32 13.75
CA LEU A 147 23.36 18.66 12.41
C LEU A 147 22.56 19.81 11.76
N ASP A 148 21.42 20.20 12.33
CA ASP A 148 20.56 21.32 11.92
C ASP A 148 20.34 21.39 10.39
N PHE A 149 19.78 20.33 9.82
CA PHE A 149 19.32 20.33 8.42
C PHE A 149 18.29 21.44 8.18
N ASP A 150 18.19 21.92 6.93
CA ASP A 150 17.12 22.85 6.53
C ASP A 150 15.76 22.21 6.87
N GLN A 151 15.65 20.91 6.62
CA GLN A 151 14.61 20.04 7.15
C GLN A 151 15.17 18.70 7.64
N ALA A 152 14.84 18.31 8.87
CA ALA A 152 14.90 16.94 9.35
C ALA A 152 13.49 16.38 9.56
N VAL A 153 13.23 15.18 9.05
CA VAL A 153 11.97 14.44 9.23
C VAL A 153 12.27 13.13 9.95
N ILE A 154 11.75 12.97 11.15
CA ILE A 154 11.94 11.79 11.98
C ILE A 154 10.64 10.99 12.01
N VAL A 155 10.63 9.86 11.33
CA VAL A 155 9.46 8.98 11.26
C VAL A 155 9.55 7.96 12.39
N ARG A 156 8.61 7.97 13.32
CA ARG A 156 8.56 7.05 14.46
C ARG A 156 7.41 6.07 14.30
N PRO A 157 7.57 5.02 13.47
CA PRO A 157 6.55 4.00 13.35
C PRO A 157 6.40 3.20 14.65
N GLY A 158 5.22 2.61 14.81
CA GLY A 158 5.00 1.54 15.79
C GLY A 158 5.75 0.25 15.41
N LEU A 159 5.30 -0.88 15.95
CA LEU A 159 5.71 -2.20 15.48
C LEU A 159 5.45 -2.31 13.97
N ILE A 160 6.49 -2.62 13.20
CA ILE A 160 6.36 -2.73 11.74
C ILE A 160 5.91 -4.15 11.42
N MET A 161 4.69 -4.30 10.91
CA MET A 161 4.20 -5.58 10.40
C MET A 161 4.54 -5.69 8.91
N GLY A 162 5.09 -6.84 8.51
CA GLY A 162 5.43 -7.13 7.13
C GLY A 162 6.28 -8.39 7.01
N GLN A 163 5.97 -9.22 6.00
CA GLN A 163 6.73 -10.44 5.74
C GLN A 163 8.16 -10.10 5.33
N ARG A 164 9.13 -10.40 6.18
CA ARG A 164 10.55 -10.41 5.80
C ARG A 164 10.86 -11.74 5.12
N GLU A 165 11.60 -11.70 4.01
CA GLU A 165 12.08 -12.89 3.29
C GLU A 165 13.11 -13.76 4.05
N GLU A 166 13.46 -13.43 5.30
CA GLU A 166 14.24 -14.32 6.16
C GLU A 166 13.33 -15.08 7.12
N SER A 167 12.54 -15.99 6.54
CA SER A 167 11.90 -17.08 7.26
C SER A 167 13.00 -18.04 7.75
N ARG A 168 13.32 -17.95 9.06
CA ARG A 168 13.75 -19.06 9.95
C ARG A 168 14.41 -18.62 11.27
N ALA A 169 14.69 -17.32 11.48
CA ALA A 169 15.29 -16.83 12.75
C ALA A 169 14.32 -16.02 13.65
N ALA A 170 13.14 -15.65 13.13
CA ALA A 170 12.17 -14.81 13.83
C ALA A 170 11.18 -15.58 14.73
N GLU A 171 11.04 -16.91 14.54
CA GLU A 171 10.14 -17.74 15.36
C GLU A 171 10.49 -17.66 16.86
N GLY A 172 11.78 -17.70 17.21
CA GLY A 172 12.20 -17.67 18.63
C GLY A 172 11.97 -16.33 19.33
N LEU A 173 12.03 -15.21 18.59
CA LEU A 173 11.89 -13.86 19.18
C LEU A 173 10.43 -13.49 19.41
N LEU A 174 9.54 -13.89 18.49
CA LEU A 174 8.09 -13.73 18.67
C LEU A 174 7.59 -14.60 19.82
N GLN A 175 8.03 -15.87 19.91
CA GLN A 175 7.61 -16.77 20.99
C GLN A 175 8.05 -16.31 22.39
N GLY A 176 9.24 -15.68 22.49
CA GLY A 176 9.74 -15.10 23.74
C GLY A 176 9.05 -13.80 24.17
N PHE A 177 8.53 -13.01 23.23
CA PHE A 177 7.79 -11.77 23.53
C PHE A 177 6.32 -12.05 23.89
N PHE A 178 5.71 -13.08 23.28
CA PHE A 178 4.31 -13.46 23.51
C PHE A 178 4.06 -14.35 24.74
N SER A 179 5.11 -14.95 25.32
CA SER A 179 4.97 -15.75 26.54
C SER A 179 4.87 -14.91 27.83
N GLY A 180 5.18 -13.60 27.77
CA GLY A 180 5.29 -12.74 28.96
C GLY A 180 4.17 -11.71 29.17
N LEU A 181 3.38 -11.37 28.15
CA LEU A 181 2.28 -10.39 28.28
C LEU A 181 0.92 -11.03 28.01
N GLY A 182 0.17 -11.29 29.08
CA GLY A 182 -1.23 -11.63 29.01
C GLY A 182 -2.06 -10.56 28.31
N ARG A 183 -3.01 -11.01 27.48
CA ARG A 183 -4.23 -10.32 27.01
C ARG A 183 -4.11 -8.80 26.77
N VAL A 184 -3.29 -8.39 25.81
CA VAL A 184 -3.41 -7.06 25.19
C VAL A 184 -4.41 -7.14 24.04
N SER A 185 -5.41 -6.24 24.05
CA SER A 185 -6.54 -6.23 23.11
C SER A 185 -6.10 -6.01 21.65
N THR A 186 -6.85 -6.59 20.70
CA THR A 186 -6.58 -6.54 19.26
C THR A 186 -6.45 -5.10 18.73
N ALA A 187 -7.25 -4.15 19.24
CA ALA A 187 -7.15 -2.73 18.88
C ALA A 187 -5.81 -2.07 19.27
N ALA A 188 -5.17 -2.51 20.35
CA ALA A 188 -3.84 -2.03 20.72
C ALA A 188 -2.74 -2.67 19.86
N LYS A 189 -2.97 -3.87 19.32
CA LYS A 189 -2.07 -4.50 18.34
C LYS A 189 -2.18 -3.82 16.97
N ASP A 190 -3.39 -3.42 16.56
CA ASP A 190 -3.64 -2.72 15.30
C ASP A 190 -3.16 -1.26 15.31
N PHE A 191 -3.22 -0.57 16.46
CA PHE A 191 -2.61 0.76 16.62
C PHE A 191 -1.07 0.72 16.59
N MET A 192 -0.51 -0.41 17.02
CA MET A 192 0.94 -0.61 17.09
C MET A 192 1.51 -1.11 15.75
N ALA A 193 0.71 -1.77 14.90
CA ALA A 193 1.13 -2.31 13.61
C ALA A 193 0.95 -1.31 12.46
N GLN A 194 2.05 -0.79 11.89
CA GLN A 194 1.97 0.05 10.69
C GLN A 194 2.59 -0.66 9.50
N ASP A 195 1.83 -0.73 8.40
CA ASP A 195 2.29 -1.33 7.15
C ASP A 195 3.44 -0.52 6.56
N ALA A 196 4.44 -1.23 6.02
CA ALA A 196 5.66 -0.62 5.50
C ALA A 196 5.43 0.35 4.33
N ASP A 197 4.36 0.13 3.56
CA ASP A 197 3.94 1.01 2.48
C ASP A 197 3.36 2.33 3.03
N VAL A 198 2.55 2.29 4.09
CA VAL A 198 2.01 3.49 4.76
C VAL A 198 3.14 4.33 5.35
N ILE A 199 4.10 3.69 6.02
CA ILE A 199 5.29 4.37 6.57
C ILE A 199 6.09 5.05 5.44
N ALA A 200 6.32 4.33 4.34
CA ALA A 200 7.04 4.85 3.18
C ALA A 200 6.33 6.05 2.55
N ARG A 201 5.01 5.95 2.34
CA ARG A 201 4.18 7.04 1.82
C ARG A 201 4.23 8.26 2.73
N ALA A 202 4.10 8.09 4.04
CA ALA A 202 4.21 9.19 4.98
C ALA A 202 5.59 9.87 4.93
N ALA A 203 6.67 9.09 4.86
CA ALA A 203 8.03 9.61 4.75
C ALA A 203 8.24 10.46 3.48
N VAL A 204 7.76 9.97 2.33
CA VAL A 204 7.83 10.70 1.05
C VAL A 204 6.94 11.93 1.06
N ALA A 205 5.71 11.83 1.56
CA ALA A 205 4.79 12.96 1.67
C ALA A 205 5.36 14.09 2.54
N ALA A 206 5.95 13.76 3.68
CA ALA A 206 6.56 14.74 4.58
C ALA A 206 7.76 15.44 3.94
N ALA A 207 8.62 14.71 3.22
CA ALA A 207 9.73 15.31 2.48
C ALA A 207 9.24 16.28 1.39
N VAL A 208 8.18 15.91 0.67
CA VAL A 208 7.55 16.79 -0.33
C VAL A 208 6.94 18.03 0.31
N GLN A 209 6.25 17.89 1.45
CA GLN A 209 5.72 19.05 2.17
C GLN A 209 6.83 19.97 2.67
N ALA A 210 7.95 19.43 3.11
CA ALA A 210 9.13 20.20 3.49
C ALA A 210 9.75 20.96 2.30
N GLU A 211 9.90 20.30 1.15
CA GLU A 211 10.38 20.95 -0.09
C GLU A 211 9.45 22.11 -0.50
N GLN A 212 8.15 22.01 -0.21
CA GLN A 212 7.15 23.07 -0.44
C GLN A 212 7.10 24.13 0.67
N GLY A 213 7.94 24.06 1.69
CA GLY A 213 7.94 24.98 2.83
C GLY A 213 6.72 24.84 3.74
N LYS A 214 6.01 23.70 3.69
CA LYS A 214 4.80 23.41 4.47
C LYS A 214 5.07 22.57 5.72
N ALA A 215 6.32 22.18 5.97
CA ALA A 215 6.66 21.47 7.18
C ALA A 215 6.41 22.36 8.42
N PRO A 216 5.85 21.82 9.51
CA PRO A 216 5.49 22.60 10.70
C PRO A 216 6.70 23.10 11.49
N SER A 217 7.86 22.47 11.32
CA SER A 217 9.11 22.82 12.00
C SER A 217 10.30 22.29 11.19
N LYS A 218 11.50 22.87 11.39
CA LYS A 218 12.75 22.33 10.81
C LYS A 218 13.01 20.89 11.24
N TYR A 219 12.79 20.58 12.52
CA TYR A 219 12.91 19.23 13.07
C TYR A 219 11.51 18.67 13.30
N TRP A 220 11.00 17.95 12.31
CA TRP A 220 9.62 17.46 12.28
C TRP A 220 9.58 15.98 12.64
N ILE A 221 8.88 15.66 13.72
CA ILE A 221 8.62 14.29 14.14
C ILE A 221 7.26 13.86 13.61
N LEU A 222 7.21 12.72 12.93
CA LEU A 222 5.99 12.03 12.55
C LEU A 222 5.76 10.89 13.54
N GLU A 223 4.79 11.08 14.42
CA GLU A 223 4.29 10.00 15.28
C GLU A 223 3.28 9.15 14.51
N GLN A 224 2.77 8.10 15.14
CA GLN A 224 1.95 7.07 14.48
C GLN A 224 0.70 7.67 13.80
N ALA A 225 0.04 8.63 14.45
CA ALA A 225 -1.12 9.32 13.89
C ALA A 225 -0.78 10.11 12.62
N ASP A 226 0.37 10.78 12.57
CA ASP A 226 0.85 11.49 11.38
C ASP A 226 1.19 10.52 10.25
N ILE A 227 1.78 9.38 10.58
CA ILE A 227 2.11 8.34 9.61
C ILE A 227 0.83 7.81 8.94
N ILE A 228 -0.23 7.53 9.71
CA ILE A 228 -1.52 7.11 9.14
C ILE A 228 -2.15 8.24 8.33
N ARG A 229 -2.14 9.47 8.85
CA ARG A 229 -2.73 10.63 8.17
C ARG A 229 -2.06 10.88 6.82
N LEU A 230 -0.73 11.05 6.78
CA LEU A 230 0.03 11.34 5.57
C LEU A 230 0.15 10.13 4.64
N GLY A 231 0.32 8.94 5.20
CA GLY A 231 0.56 7.71 4.44
C GLY A 231 -0.70 7.01 3.95
N ARG A 232 -1.88 7.31 4.50
CA ARG A 232 -3.16 6.68 4.11
C ARG A 232 -4.25 7.68 3.78
N ALA A 233 -4.57 8.60 4.69
CA ALA A 233 -5.74 9.47 4.55
C ALA A 233 -5.54 10.57 3.49
N GLU A 234 -4.39 11.25 3.55
CA GLU A 234 -4.00 12.38 2.69
C GLU A 234 -3.14 11.93 1.50
N TRP A 235 -2.82 10.63 1.41
CA TRP A 235 -2.11 10.07 0.25
C TRP A 235 -3.03 9.97 -0.97
N LYS A 236 -3.44 11.13 -1.49
CA LYS A 236 -4.26 11.31 -2.69
C LYS A 236 -3.73 12.45 -3.56
N ASP A 237 -2.92 13.34 -2.99
CA ASP A 237 -2.53 14.62 -3.61
C ASP A 237 -1.19 14.60 -4.36
N VAL A 238 -0.30 13.63 -4.07
CA VAL A 238 0.97 13.49 -4.82
C VAL A 238 0.74 12.87 -6.21
N TYR A 239 -0.40 12.19 -6.43
CA TYR A 239 -0.77 11.59 -7.73
C TYR A 239 -1.61 12.53 -8.61
N ARG A 240 -2.20 13.61 -8.06
CA ARG A 240 -3.27 14.38 -8.74
C ARG A 240 -2.86 15.73 -9.35
N SER A 241 -1.65 16.24 -9.14
CA SER A 241 -1.27 17.54 -9.72
C SER A 241 -0.76 17.44 -11.17
N SER A 242 -1.67 17.08 -12.07
CA SER A 242 -1.79 17.62 -13.43
C SER A 242 -2.99 16.95 -14.07
N THR A 243 -4.02 17.76 -14.37
CA THR A 243 -5.20 17.48 -15.21
C THR A 243 -5.17 16.12 -15.92
N SER A 244 -5.74 15.09 -15.27
CA SER A 244 -5.92 13.77 -15.86
C SER A 244 -7.26 13.73 -16.58
N LYS A 245 -7.21 13.69 -17.92
CA LYS A 245 -8.26 13.07 -18.72
C LYS A 245 -8.37 11.62 -18.26
N GLN A 246 -9.58 11.20 -17.87
CA GLN A 246 -9.91 9.82 -17.49
C GLN A 246 -9.30 8.82 -18.47
N THR A 247 -8.52 7.87 -17.96
CA THR A 247 -8.05 6.69 -18.70
C THR A 247 -9.24 5.76 -18.97
N PRO A 248 -9.41 5.20 -20.18
CA PRO A 248 -10.57 4.36 -20.50
C PRO A 248 -10.53 3.01 -19.73
N PRO A 249 -11.67 2.47 -19.23
CA PRO A 249 -11.68 1.22 -18.47
C PRO A 249 -11.82 -0.03 -19.35
N GLN A 250 -11.32 -1.18 -18.88
CA GLN A 250 -11.13 -2.44 -19.62
C GLN A 250 -12.26 -3.47 -19.43
N ARG A 251 -12.41 -4.40 -20.38
CA ARG A 251 -13.48 -5.43 -20.51
C ARG A 251 -12.98 -6.81 -20.07
N PHE A 252 -13.81 -7.59 -19.35
CA PHE A 252 -13.49 -8.95 -18.88
C PHE A 252 -14.58 -9.99 -19.23
N ILE A 253 -14.17 -11.25 -19.38
CA ILE A 253 -15.04 -12.42 -19.52
C ILE A 253 -14.95 -13.21 -18.20
N ALA A 254 -16.07 -13.46 -17.53
CA ALA A 254 -16.09 -14.15 -16.24
C ALA A 254 -15.92 -15.68 -16.42
N THR A 255 -14.93 -16.28 -15.75
CA THR A 255 -14.83 -17.72 -15.58
C THR A 255 -15.14 -18.07 -14.12
N SER A 256 -16.13 -18.94 -13.89
CA SER A 256 -16.47 -19.41 -12.54
C SER A 256 -15.79 -20.76 -12.29
N GLN A 257 -15.23 -20.93 -11.10
CA GLN A 257 -14.75 -22.22 -10.59
C GLN A 257 -15.38 -22.40 -9.22
N PHE A 258 -16.07 -23.53 -9.00
CA PHE A 258 -16.75 -23.83 -7.75
C PHE A 258 -15.76 -23.81 -6.57
N ALA A 259 -15.87 -22.79 -5.70
CA ALA A 259 -15.26 -22.86 -4.38
C ALA A 259 -16.08 -23.83 -3.49
N PRO A 260 -15.45 -24.67 -2.65
CA PRO A 260 -16.14 -25.64 -1.78
C PRO A 260 -17.09 -25.04 -0.73
N LEU A 261 -17.25 -23.71 -0.71
CA LEU A 261 -18.08 -22.92 0.20
C LEU A 261 -19.49 -22.61 -0.34
N GLY A 262 -19.81 -22.96 -1.59
CA GLY A 262 -21.17 -22.76 -2.15
C GLY A 262 -21.54 -21.30 -2.47
N ILE A 263 -20.54 -20.43 -2.62
CA ILE A 263 -20.69 -19.00 -2.93
C ILE A 263 -20.32 -18.80 -4.41
N PRO A 264 -21.23 -18.31 -5.28
CA PRO A 264 -20.88 -18.04 -6.67
C PRO A 264 -19.89 -16.86 -6.75
N THR A 265 -18.66 -17.15 -7.16
CA THR A 265 -17.60 -16.16 -7.37
C THR A 265 -17.12 -16.20 -8.82
N ALA A 266 -16.87 -15.03 -9.39
CA ALA A 266 -16.30 -14.86 -10.72
C ALA A 266 -14.81 -14.54 -10.58
N ASN A 267 -13.96 -15.35 -11.20
CA ASN A 267 -12.53 -15.08 -11.26
C ASN A 267 -12.23 -14.12 -12.42
N LEU A 268 -11.40 -13.12 -12.16
CA LEU A 268 -10.86 -12.26 -13.21
C LEU A 268 -9.48 -12.75 -13.64
N PRO A 269 -9.19 -12.77 -14.96
CA PRO A 269 -7.83 -13.04 -15.42
C PRO A 269 -6.90 -11.92 -14.97
N VAL A 270 -5.85 -12.29 -14.23
CA VAL A 270 -4.80 -11.36 -13.80
C VAL A 270 -3.70 -11.37 -14.85
N ASP A 271 -3.98 -10.72 -15.97
CA ASP A 271 -3.03 -10.52 -17.07
C ASP A 271 -2.55 -9.06 -17.06
N ALA A 272 -1.25 -8.81 -17.18
CA ALA A 272 -0.69 -7.46 -17.25
C ALA A 272 -1.16 -6.65 -18.47
N THR A 273 -1.64 -7.32 -19.52
CA THR A 273 -2.17 -6.68 -20.73
C THR A 273 -3.65 -6.31 -20.61
N ILE A 274 -4.42 -7.07 -19.83
CA ILE A 274 -5.89 -6.93 -19.71
C ILE A 274 -6.30 -6.30 -18.37
N SER A 275 -5.53 -6.53 -17.30
CA SER A 275 -5.80 -6.13 -15.92
C SER A 275 -4.57 -5.56 -15.17
N PRO A 276 -3.76 -4.64 -15.74
CA PRO A 276 -2.52 -4.15 -15.10
C PRO A 276 -2.74 -3.46 -13.75
N TRP A 277 -3.95 -3.01 -13.46
CA TRP A 277 -4.29 -2.41 -12.17
C TRP A 277 -4.43 -3.47 -11.06
N ILE A 278 -4.81 -4.71 -11.39
CA ILE A 278 -4.95 -5.79 -10.39
C ILE A 278 -3.58 -6.14 -9.81
N SER A 279 -2.49 -6.07 -10.60
CA SER A 279 -1.14 -6.33 -10.10
C SER A 279 -0.61 -5.24 -9.15
N SER A 280 -1.18 -4.02 -9.18
CA SER A 280 -0.66 -2.85 -8.47
C SER A 280 -1.57 -2.30 -7.35
N ILE A 281 -2.86 -2.63 -7.35
CA ILE A 281 -3.78 -2.27 -6.26
C ILE A 281 -3.38 -2.99 -4.95
N SER A 282 -3.82 -2.56 -3.76
CA SER A 282 -3.50 -3.28 -2.51
C SER A 282 -4.28 -4.60 -2.42
N SER A 283 -3.72 -5.64 -1.79
CA SER A 283 -4.49 -6.85 -1.49
C SER A 283 -5.52 -6.57 -0.38
N GLY A 284 -6.68 -7.19 -0.47
CA GLY A 284 -7.77 -7.03 0.48
C GLY A 284 -9.14 -7.11 -0.16
N VAL A 285 -10.15 -6.73 0.61
CA VAL A 285 -11.56 -6.82 0.24
C VAL A 285 -12.09 -5.44 -0.13
N TYR A 286 -12.74 -5.36 -1.28
CA TYR A 286 -13.32 -4.16 -1.86
C TYR A 286 -14.82 -4.32 -2.04
N TYR A 287 -15.54 -3.21 -2.15
CA TYR A 287 -16.94 -3.20 -2.55
C TYR A 287 -17.18 -2.29 -3.75
N GLY A 288 -18.27 -2.56 -4.46
CA GLY A 288 -18.67 -1.75 -5.60
C GLY A 288 -19.85 -2.32 -6.35
N TRP A 289 -19.91 -1.99 -7.64
CA TRP A 289 -20.94 -2.49 -8.55
C TRP A 289 -20.32 -3.39 -9.62
N ALA A 290 -21.00 -4.47 -9.94
CA ALA A 290 -20.72 -5.32 -11.09
C ALA A 290 -21.87 -5.21 -12.08
N SER A 291 -21.57 -5.19 -13.39
CA SER A 291 -22.59 -5.33 -14.42
C SER A 291 -22.36 -6.58 -15.23
N LEU A 292 -23.41 -7.35 -15.47
CA LEU A 292 -23.37 -8.59 -16.25
C LEU A 292 -24.22 -8.48 -17.51
N GLN A 293 -23.67 -8.88 -18.64
CA GLN A 293 -24.45 -9.17 -19.83
C GLN A 293 -24.88 -10.63 -19.79
N LEU A 294 -26.03 -10.90 -19.14
CA LEU A 294 -26.55 -12.25 -18.97
C LEU A 294 -26.95 -12.86 -20.33
N PRO A 295 -26.72 -14.17 -20.56
CA PRO A 295 -27.17 -14.84 -21.78
C PRO A 295 -28.68 -14.65 -22.00
N PRO A 296 -29.17 -14.57 -23.24
CA PRO A 296 -30.61 -14.46 -23.51
C PRO A 296 -31.45 -15.61 -22.94
N SER A 297 -30.84 -16.78 -22.72
CA SER A 297 -31.45 -17.95 -22.09
C SER A 297 -31.53 -17.88 -20.56
N HIS A 298 -30.87 -16.90 -19.93
CA HIS A 298 -30.86 -16.76 -18.48
C HIS A 298 -32.21 -16.23 -17.98
N PRO A 299 -32.82 -16.80 -16.91
CA PRO A 299 -34.14 -16.39 -16.41
C PRO A 299 -34.22 -14.91 -16.01
N GLU A 300 -33.09 -14.32 -15.61
CA GLU A 300 -32.96 -12.93 -15.19
C GLU A 300 -32.34 -12.03 -16.28
N SER A 301 -32.26 -12.50 -17.53
CA SER A 301 -31.81 -11.68 -18.66
C SER A 301 -32.80 -10.53 -18.92
N PRO A 302 -32.33 -9.30 -19.17
CA PRO A 302 -33.24 -8.16 -19.35
C PRO A 302 -34.05 -8.34 -20.64
N SER A 303 -35.34 -8.00 -20.58
CA SER A 303 -36.24 -8.08 -21.73
C SER A 303 -35.76 -7.18 -22.88
N SER A 304 -36.15 -7.52 -24.12
CA SER A 304 -35.75 -6.81 -25.35
C SER A 304 -36.12 -5.32 -25.42
N SER A 305 -36.96 -4.84 -24.51
CA SER A 305 -37.34 -3.43 -24.35
C SER A 305 -36.41 -2.60 -23.44
N SER A 306 -35.37 -3.21 -22.85
CA SER A 306 -34.39 -2.51 -22.01
C SER A 306 -33.37 -1.72 -22.85
N CYS A 307 -32.95 -0.56 -22.34
CA CYS A 307 -31.97 0.31 -23.03
C CYS A 307 -30.53 -0.26 -23.04
N SER A 308 -30.26 -1.34 -22.29
CA SER A 308 -28.94 -1.99 -22.24
C SER A 308 -29.07 -3.48 -21.93
N PRO A 309 -28.24 -4.35 -22.54
CA PRO A 309 -28.21 -5.78 -22.23
C PRO A 309 -27.47 -6.08 -20.90
N TYR A 310 -26.92 -5.06 -20.22
CA TYR A 310 -26.21 -5.23 -18.96
C TYR A 310 -27.14 -4.99 -17.77
N VAL A 311 -26.98 -5.84 -16.76
CA VAL A 311 -27.70 -5.77 -15.49
C VAL A 311 -26.72 -5.48 -14.36
N VAL A 312 -27.01 -4.49 -13.51
CA VAL A 312 -26.11 -4.04 -12.43
C VAL A 312 -26.49 -4.65 -11.09
N PHE A 313 -25.50 -5.23 -10.41
CA PHE A 313 -25.60 -5.88 -9.10
C PHE A 313 -24.53 -5.36 -8.12
N PRO A 314 -24.83 -5.31 -6.81
CA PRO A 314 -23.82 -5.00 -5.80
C PRO A 314 -22.82 -6.15 -5.71
N MET A 315 -21.55 -5.84 -5.41
CA MET A 315 -20.51 -6.84 -5.28
C MET A 315 -19.55 -6.56 -4.12
N VAL A 316 -18.94 -7.63 -3.63
CA VAL A 316 -17.66 -7.60 -2.93
C VAL A 316 -16.60 -8.27 -3.78
N MET A 317 -15.35 -7.84 -3.65
CA MET A 317 -14.24 -8.36 -4.42
C MET A 317 -13.04 -8.59 -3.52
N SER A 318 -12.49 -9.80 -3.53
CA SER A 318 -11.22 -10.13 -2.89
C SER A 318 -10.10 -10.03 -3.92
N ILE A 319 -9.04 -9.30 -3.60
CA ILE A 319 -7.82 -9.26 -4.41
C ILE A 319 -6.69 -9.71 -3.51
N GLY A 320 -6.00 -10.79 -3.87
CA GLY A 320 -5.02 -11.41 -2.97
C GLY A 320 -4.11 -12.37 -3.69
N TYR A 321 -3.29 -13.08 -2.93
CA TYR A 321 -2.50 -14.20 -3.46
C TYR A 321 -3.12 -15.48 -2.94
N ASN A 322 -3.46 -16.42 -3.83
CA ASN A 322 -4.11 -17.66 -3.40
C ASN A 322 -3.15 -18.51 -2.55
N PRO A 323 -3.38 -18.65 -1.22
CA PRO A 323 -2.43 -19.34 -0.35
C PRO A 323 -2.53 -20.87 -0.46
N PHE A 324 -3.62 -21.40 -1.04
CA PHE A 324 -3.93 -22.84 -1.02
C PHE A 324 -3.21 -23.66 -2.10
N TYR A 325 -2.70 -23.02 -3.15
CA TYR A 325 -2.13 -23.72 -4.32
C TYR A 325 -0.63 -23.50 -4.54
N ASN A 326 0.08 -22.87 -3.59
CA ASN A 326 1.50 -22.57 -3.73
C ASN A 326 1.84 -21.73 -4.99
N ASN A 327 0.84 -21.04 -5.57
CA ASN A 327 0.97 -20.29 -6.81
C ASN A 327 1.39 -18.84 -6.53
N THR A 328 2.37 -18.38 -7.29
CA THR A 328 2.90 -17.00 -7.31
C THR A 328 1.97 -15.99 -7.99
N GLU A 329 0.77 -16.41 -8.39
CA GLU A 329 -0.16 -15.63 -9.18
C GLU A 329 -1.21 -14.98 -8.27
N ARG A 330 -1.33 -13.67 -8.42
CA ARG A 330 -2.32 -12.86 -7.74
C ARG A 330 -3.70 -13.17 -8.32
N SER A 331 -4.73 -13.33 -7.49
CA SER A 331 -6.11 -13.57 -7.89
C SER A 331 -7.01 -12.38 -7.57
N ALA A 332 -8.09 -12.28 -8.32
CA ALA A 332 -9.13 -11.28 -8.17
C ALA A 332 -10.47 -11.98 -8.30
N GLU A 333 -11.15 -12.14 -7.17
CA GLU A 333 -12.38 -12.90 -7.04
C GLU A 333 -13.53 -11.94 -6.72
N VAL A 334 -14.54 -11.92 -7.59
CA VAL A 334 -15.72 -11.08 -7.41
C VAL A 334 -16.87 -11.94 -6.91
N HIS A 335 -17.45 -11.57 -5.78
CA HIS A 335 -18.70 -12.14 -5.29
C HIS A 335 -19.84 -11.14 -5.49
N ILE A 336 -20.77 -11.50 -6.35
CA ILE A 336 -21.99 -10.71 -6.58
C ILE A 336 -22.96 -10.97 -5.42
N LEU A 337 -23.43 -9.89 -4.79
CA LEU A 337 -24.35 -9.94 -3.65
C LEU A 337 -25.80 -10.13 -4.11
N HIS A 338 -26.01 -11.10 -5.01
CA HIS A 338 -27.31 -11.48 -5.56
C HIS A 338 -27.37 -13.00 -5.71
N LYS A 339 -28.52 -13.59 -5.37
CA LYS A 339 -28.73 -15.03 -5.47
C LYS A 339 -29.39 -15.34 -6.81
N PHE A 340 -28.59 -15.82 -7.76
CA PHE A 340 -29.09 -16.23 -9.06
C PHE A 340 -29.81 -17.58 -8.99
N THR A 341 -30.85 -17.75 -9.82
CA THR A 341 -31.54 -19.03 -9.99
C THR A 341 -30.93 -19.93 -11.06
N ALA A 342 -29.98 -19.40 -11.83
CA ALA A 342 -29.22 -20.10 -12.87
C ALA A 342 -27.79 -19.54 -12.92
N ASP A 343 -26.88 -20.26 -13.57
CA ASP A 343 -25.50 -19.81 -13.71
C ASP A 343 -25.32 -18.78 -14.84
N PHE A 344 -24.31 -17.93 -14.72
CA PHE A 344 -23.99 -16.86 -15.69
C PHE A 344 -22.59 -17.02 -16.30
N TYR A 345 -22.11 -18.26 -16.49
CA TYR A 345 -20.81 -18.54 -17.11
C TYR A 345 -20.61 -17.80 -18.44
N ASP A 346 -19.38 -17.33 -18.68
CA ASP A 346 -18.97 -16.60 -19.90
C ASP A 346 -19.71 -15.27 -20.14
N ALA A 347 -20.55 -14.83 -19.20
CA ALA A 347 -21.19 -13.52 -19.26
C ALA A 347 -20.13 -12.41 -19.21
N PRO A 348 -20.13 -11.47 -20.17
CA PRO A 348 -19.30 -10.28 -20.09
C PRO A 348 -19.60 -9.51 -18.80
N MET A 349 -18.55 -9.22 -18.03
CA MET A 349 -18.65 -8.52 -16.74
C MET A 349 -17.88 -7.21 -16.78
N ARG A 350 -18.43 -6.18 -16.14
CA ARG A 350 -17.72 -4.93 -15.84
C ARG A 350 -17.81 -4.64 -14.36
N LEU A 351 -16.80 -3.94 -13.85
CA LEU A 351 -16.66 -3.68 -12.42
C LEU A 351 -16.40 -2.20 -12.18
N LEU A 352 -16.99 -1.68 -11.12
CA LEU A 352 -16.73 -0.36 -10.57
C LEU A 352 -16.42 -0.51 -9.08
N ILE A 353 -15.14 -0.43 -8.73
CA ILE A 353 -14.69 -0.46 -7.34
C ILE A 353 -14.88 0.92 -6.72
N LEU A 354 -15.59 0.98 -5.59
CA LEU A 354 -15.96 2.23 -4.94
C LEU A 354 -15.25 2.44 -3.60
N GLY A 355 -14.88 1.36 -2.92
CA GLY A 355 -14.18 1.47 -1.66
C GLY A 355 -13.52 0.17 -1.20
N PHE A 356 -12.66 0.35 -0.20
CA PHE A 356 -11.92 -0.71 0.48
C PHE A 356 -12.60 -1.01 1.81
N ILE A 357 -12.80 -2.29 2.12
CA ILE A 357 -13.38 -2.76 3.38
C ILE A 357 -12.26 -3.03 4.38
N ARG A 358 -11.36 -3.96 4.04
CA ARG A 358 -10.30 -4.44 4.94
C ARG A 358 -9.20 -5.16 4.18
N ASP A 359 -8.04 -5.29 4.82
CA ASP A 359 -6.92 -6.08 4.30
C ASP A 359 -7.27 -7.58 4.29
N GLU A 360 -6.50 -8.34 3.51
CA GLU A 360 -6.56 -9.80 3.49
C GLU A 360 -6.18 -10.35 4.86
N LYS A 361 -6.96 -11.32 5.36
CA LYS A 361 -6.77 -11.91 6.68
C LYS A 361 -6.47 -13.39 6.53
N ASN A 362 -5.55 -13.86 7.37
CA ASN A 362 -5.42 -15.28 7.63
C ASN A 362 -6.43 -15.68 8.71
N TYR A 363 -7.04 -16.84 8.54
CA TYR A 363 -8.05 -17.35 9.46
C TYR A 363 -7.60 -18.66 10.08
N ASP A 364 -7.69 -18.74 11.40
CA ASP A 364 -7.38 -19.96 12.15
C ASP A 364 -8.55 -20.97 12.11
N SER A 365 -9.72 -20.56 11.61
CA SER A 365 -10.90 -21.42 11.43
C SER A 365 -11.79 -20.99 10.27
N LEU A 366 -12.50 -21.96 9.68
CA LEU A 366 -13.50 -21.73 8.63
C LEU A 366 -14.64 -20.81 9.10
N GLU A 367 -15.04 -20.94 10.36
CA GLU A 367 -16.08 -20.12 10.97
C GLU A 367 -15.69 -18.64 11.04
N ALA A 368 -14.44 -18.34 11.39
CA ALA A 368 -13.92 -16.98 11.41
C ALA A 368 -13.87 -16.37 10.01
N LEU A 369 -13.47 -17.16 9.00
CA LEU A 369 -13.50 -16.74 7.59
C LEU A 369 -14.93 -16.41 7.14
N VAL A 370 -15.87 -17.32 7.38
CA VAL A 370 -17.28 -17.11 6.99
C VAL A 370 -17.88 -15.89 7.70
N LYS A 371 -17.56 -15.69 8.98
CA LYS A 371 -18.02 -14.52 9.74
C LYS A 371 -17.53 -13.20 9.14
N ASP A 372 -16.26 -13.12 8.77
CA ASP A 372 -15.72 -11.91 8.17
C ASP A 372 -16.24 -11.71 6.74
N ILE A 373 -16.43 -12.77 5.94
CA ILE A 373 -17.09 -12.68 4.63
C ILE A 373 -18.50 -12.09 4.77
N ASN A 374 -19.28 -12.56 5.75
CA ASN A 374 -20.62 -12.02 6.00
C ASN A 374 -20.55 -10.55 6.41
N THR A 375 -19.58 -10.18 7.26
CA THR A 375 -19.35 -8.80 7.66
C THR A 375 -18.99 -7.92 6.46
N ASP A 376 -18.16 -8.41 5.54
CA ASP A 376 -17.77 -7.70 4.32
C ASP A 376 -19.00 -7.44 3.43
N CYS A 377 -19.85 -8.45 3.26
CA CYS A 377 -21.11 -8.32 2.52
C CYS A 377 -22.03 -7.28 3.15
N ASP A 378 -22.15 -7.24 4.47
CA ASP A 378 -23.00 -6.28 5.18
C ASP A 378 -22.45 -4.85 5.11
N VAL A 379 -21.13 -4.69 5.21
CA VAL A 379 -20.45 -3.41 4.99
C VAL A 379 -20.67 -2.91 3.56
N ALA A 380 -20.55 -3.79 2.57
CA ALA A 380 -20.80 -3.45 1.17
C ALA A 380 -22.24 -2.99 0.95
N ARG A 381 -23.24 -3.77 1.38
CA ARG A 381 -24.66 -3.39 1.28
C ARG A 381 -24.93 -2.04 1.94
N THR A 382 -24.48 -1.87 3.18
CA THR A 382 -24.68 -0.63 3.95
C THR A 382 -23.97 0.58 3.33
N SER A 383 -22.83 0.36 2.66
CA SER A 383 -22.10 1.44 1.98
C SER A 383 -22.76 1.83 0.66
N LEU A 384 -23.19 0.84 -0.11
CA LEU A 384 -23.88 1.01 -1.39
C LEU A 384 -25.30 1.58 -1.22
N ASP A 385 -25.91 1.44 -0.04
CA ASP A 385 -27.20 2.06 0.31
C ASP A 385 -27.18 3.59 0.37
N ARG A 386 -26.00 4.21 0.52
CA ARG A 386 -25.94 5.68 0.69
C ARG A 386 -26.10 6.33 -0.68
N LYS A 387 -26.92 7.37 -0.76
CA LYS A 387 -27.25 8.11 -1.99
C LYS A 387 -26.06 8.40 -2.92
N ALA A 388 -24.92 8.82 -2.37
CA ALA A 388 -23.70 9.13 -3.14
C ALA A 388 -23.11 7.94 -3.92
N TRP A 389 -23.44 6.70 -3.53
CA TRP A 389 -22.88 5.46 -4.08
C TRP A 389 -23.89 4.63 -4.86
N VAL A 390 -25.18 5.01 -4.83
CA VAL A 390 -26.22 4.39 -5.66
C VAL A 390 -26.14 4.93 -7.09
N PRO A 391 -26.17 4.08 -8.13
CA PRO A 391 -26.19 4.51 -9.52
C PRO A 391 -27.43 5.36 -9.85
N GLN A 392 -27.23 6.45 -10.60
CA GLN A 392 -28.30 7.24 -11.18
C GLN A 392 -29.14 6.43 -12.19
N GLY A 393 -30.37 6.88 -12.47
CA GLY A 393 -31.11 6.47 -13.67
C GLY A 393 -31.73 5.07 -13.64
N GLY A 394 -31.91 4.44 -12.47
CA GLY A 394 -32.60 3.15 -12.36
C GLY A 394 -31.85 1.99 -13.01
N LEU A 395 -30.52 2.07 -13.06
CA LEU A 395 -29.63 1.07 -13.68
C LEU A 395 -29.56 -0.26 -12.93
N LEU A 396 -30.12 -0.31 -11.72
CA LEU A 396 -30.09 -1.48 -10.85
C LEU A 396 -31.12 -2.51 -11.31
N HIS A 397 -30.76 -3.79 -11.18
CA HIS A 397 -31.72 -4.86 -11.38
C HIS A 397 -32.91 -4.73 -10.41
N PRO A 398 -34.16 -5.02 -10.82
CA PRO A 398 -35.32 -4.91 -9.94
C PRO A 398 -35.25 -5.75 -8.66
N ALA A 399 -34.49 -6.85 -8.67
CA ALA A 399 -34.28 -7.70 -7.50
C ALA A 399 -33.18 -7.19 -6.55
N VAL A 400 -32.45 -6.13 -6.92
CA VAL A 400 -31.44 -5.52 -6.05
C VAL A 400 -32.15 -4.62 -5.05
N ASP A 401 -32.15 -5.06 -3.80
CA ASP A 401 -32.73 -4.33 -2.67
C ASP A 401 -31.72 -3.29 -2.17
N VAL A 402 -31.91 -2.04 -2.58
CA VAL A 402 -31.16 -0.88 -2.10
C VAL A 402 -32.15 0.10 -1.50
N ARG A 403 -31.84 0.65 -0.32
CA ARG A 403 -32.76 1.55 0.39
C ARG A 403 -33.07 2.82 -0.41
N GLU A 404 -32.07 3.34 -1.11
CA GLU A 404 -32.20 4.49 -2.00
C GLU A 404 -32.29 4.00 -3.45
N LYS A 405 -33.44 4.24 -4.12
CA LYS A 405 -33.65 3.83 -5.52
C LYS A 405 -33.09 4.83 -6.54
N GLN A 406 -32.66 6.01 -6.09
CA GLN A 406 -32.16 7.08 -6.93
C GLN A 406 -30.95 7.74 -6.27
N GLY A 407 -29.76 7.37 -6.72
CA GLY A 407 -28.51 7.93 -6.21
C GLY A 407 -27.87 8.98 -7.09
N ASP A 408 -26.68 9.41 -6.68
CA ASP A 408 -25.90 10.47 -7.32
C ASP A 408 -24.70 9.92 -8.13
N LEU A 409 -24.40 8.61 -8.06
CA LEU A 409 -23.26 8.02 -8.75
C LEU A 409 -23.53 7.91 -10.26
N ASP A 410 -22.65 8.48 -11.09
CA ASP A 410 -22.66 8.20 -12.53
C ASP A 410 -22.22 6.75 -12.79
N GLY A 411 -23.21 5.86 -12.89
CA GLY A 411 -23.03 4.46 -13.25
C GLY A 411 -23.18 4.19 -14.75
N SER A 412 -23.34 5.20 -15.60
CA SER A 412 -23.69 5.03 -17.02
C SER A 412 -22.72 4.10 -17.77
N TRP A 413 -21.44 4.13 -17.41
CA TRP A 413 -20.42 3.27 -18.02
C TRP A 413 -20.65 1.77 -17.81
N LEU A 414 -21.22 1.37 -16.67
CA LEU A 414 -21.52 -0.05 -16.38
C LEU A 414 -22.49 -0.65 -17.42
N VAL A 415 -23.30 0.19 -18.07
CA VAL A 415 -24.35 -0.27 -19.00
C VAL A 415 -24.16 0.23 -20.43
N ARG A 416 -23.05 0.89 -20.76
CA ARG A 416 -22.82 1.39 -22.13
C ARG A 416 -22.86 0.26 -23.16
N PRO A 417 -23.47 0.46 -24.35
CA PRO A 417 -23.33 -0.46 -25.46
C PRO A 417 -21.85 -0.74 -25.74
N ASN A 418 -21.52 -1.96 -26.20
CA ASN A 418 -20.16 -2.25 -26.63
C ASN A 418 -19.87 -1.39 -27.88
N ASP A 419 -18.77 -0.63 -27.88
CA ASP A 419 -18.26 -0.03 -29.11
C ASP A 419 -18.03 -1.14 -30.14
N SER A 420 -18.58 -0.99 -31.35
CA SER A 420 -18.31 -1.94 -32.44
C SER A 420 -16.80 -2.00 -32.65
N PRO A 421 -16.19 -3.20 -32.76
CA PRO A 421 -14.77 -3.29 -33.03
C PRO A 421 -14.50 -2.56 -34.34
N SER A 422 -13.65 -1.53 -34.28
CA SER A 422 -13.10 -0.91 -35.49
C SER A 422 -12.44 -2.01 -36.32
N ALA A 423 -12.92 -2.16 -37.55
CA ALA A 423 -12.44 -3.09 -38.57
C ALA A 423 -10.95 -2.95 -38.85
#